data_AF-A0A841L8I2-F1
#
_entry.id   AF-A0A841L8I2-F1
#
_cell.length_a   1.000
_cell.length_b   1.000
_cell.length_c   1.000
_cell.angle_alpha   90.00
_cell.angle_beta   90.00
_cell.angle_gamma   90.00
#
_symmetry.space_group_name_H-M   'P 1'
#
loop_
_entity.id
_entity.type
_entity.pdbx_description
1 polymer ?
#
loop_
_entity_poly.entity_id
_entity_poly.type
_entity_poly.pdbx_seq_one_letter_code
_entity_poly.pdbx_strand_id
1 'polypeptide(L)'
;MTRRRALLLTGVALSAAGALSVVMPRRIEAPEATRMAKAMQAQFLQRAGEPSARFAPAERAIWADGWEFRWRYLPCADVASLRVWISHDGRQARYVELPDCLPGPGRGTPGVTA
;
A
#
# COMPACT_ATOMS: atom_id res chain seq x y z
N MET A 1 5.83 35.40 -40.98
CA MET A 1 5.42 34.07 -40.44
C MET A 1 6.70 33.40 -39.95
N THR A 2 6.92 32.88 -38.74
CA THR A 2 6.16 31.83 -38.04
C THR A 2 6.71 31.58 -36.61
N ARG A 3 7.46 32.50 -35.98
CA ARG A 3 7.97 32.29 -34.58
C ARG A 3 6.85 32.08 -33.55
N ARG A 4 5.72 32.79 -33.72
CA ARG A 4 4.52 32.60 -32.87
C ARG A 4 3.83 31.25 -33.09
N ARG A 5 3.92 30.66 -34.30
CA ARG A 5 3.33 29.34 -34.59
C ARG A 5 4.17 28.19 -34.00
N ALA A 6 5.49 28.34 -33.95
CA ALA A 6 6.38 27.35 -33.33
C ALA A 6 6.13 27.20 -31.81
N LEU A 7 5.91 28.32 -31.10
CA LEU A 7 5.60 28.35 -29.66
C LEU A 7 4.24 27.71 -29.35
N LEU A 8 3.24 27.89 -30.22
CA LEU A 8 1.92 27.28 -30.05
C LEU A 8 1.97 25.75 -30.22
N LEU A 9 2.77 25.25 -31.15
CA LEU A 9 2.93 23.81 -31.37
C LEU A 9 3.63 23.10 -30.20
N THR A 10 4.59 23.76 -29.54
CA THR A 10 5.28 23.18 -28.37
C THR A 10 4.36 23.14 -27.14
N GLY A 11 3.53 24.17 -26.95
CA GLY A 11 2.54 24.19 -25.86
C GLY A 11 1.52 23.06 -25.97
N VAL A 12 1.00 22.80 -27.18
CA VAL A 12 0.00 21.75 -27.42
C VAL A 12 0.59 20.34 -27.22
N ALA A 13 1.85 20.11 -27.62
CA ALA A 13 2.51 18.82 -27.42
C ALA A 13 2.72 18.48 -25.93
N LEU A 14 3.04 19.48 -25.09
CA LEU A 14 3.19 19.30 -23.65
C LEU A 14 1.83 19.07 -22.95
N SER A 15 0.76 19.72 -23.40
CA SER A 15 -0.59 19.50 -22.87
C SER A 15 -1.17 18.13 -23.24
N ALA A 16 -0.89 17.63 -24.44
CA ALA A 16 -1.37 16.31 -24.88
C ALA A 16 -0.69 15.15 -24.12
N ALA A 17 0.61 15.29 -23.78
CA ALA A 17 1.32 14.29 -22.99
C ALA A 17 0.79 14.19 -21.54
N GLY A 18 0.44 15.33 -20.93
CA GLY A 18 -0.15 15.36 -19.59
C GLY A 18 -1.57 14.78 -19.52
N ALA A 19 -2.38 14.97 -20.57
CA ALA A 19 -3.75 14.47 -20.63
C ALA A 19 -3.82 12.93 -20.76
N LEU A 20 -2.87 12.29 -21.44
CA LEU A 20 -2.83 10.83 -21.58
C LEU A 20 -2.51 10.10 -20.26
N SER A 21 -1.75 10.73 -19.36
CA SER A 21 -1.47 10.16 -18.02
C SER A 21 -2.69 10.13 -17.09
N VAL A 22 -3.73 10.92 -17.37
CA VAL A 22 -4.95 10.98 -16.56
C VAL A 22 -5.92 9.84 -16.91
N VAL A 23 -5.83 9.28 -18.12
CA VAL A 23 -6.84 8.35 -18.66
C VAL A 23 -6.48 6.88 -18.42
N MET A 24 -5.19 6.51 -18.36
CA MET A 24 -4.83 5.12 -18.05
C MET A 24 -4.87 4.88 -16.54
N PRO A 25 -5.65 3.88 -16.06
CA PRO A 25 -5.61 3.50 -14.65
C PRO A 25 -4.20 3.02 -14.32
N ARG A 26 -3.46 3.82 -13.54
CA ARG A 26 -2.14 3.44 -13.04
C ARG A 26 -2.30 2.15 -12.25
N ARG A 27 -1.66 1.09 -12.70
CA ARG A 27 -1.51 -0.16 -11.95
C ARG A 27 -0.09 -0.21 -11.39
N ILE A 28 0.04 -0.51 -10.10
CA ILE A 28 1.32 -0.69 -9.45
C ILE A 28 1.79 -2.13 -9.59
N GLU A 29 3.10 -2.30 -9.76
CA GLU A 29 3.73 -3.61 -9.86
C GLU A 29 4.20 -4.13 -8.49
N ALA A 30 4.56 -5.41 -8.45
CA ALA A 30 5.05 -6.08 -7.25
C ALA A 30 6.09 -5.33 -6.41
N PRO A 31 7.12 -4.72 -7.04
CA PRO A 31 8.14 -4.01 -6.29
C PRO A 31 7.60 -2.76 -5.61
N GLU A 32 6.67 -2.05 -6.27
CA GLU A 32 6.04 -0.85 -5.71
C GLU A 32 5.13 -1.18 -4.54
N ALA A 33 4.28 -2.21 -4.68
CA ALA A 33 3.44 -2.69 -3.57
C ALA A 33 4.28 -3.14 -2.37
N THR A 34 5.40 -3.84 -2.63
CA THR A 34 6.33 -4.29 -1.58
C THR A 34 6.98 -3.11 -0.85
N ARG A 35 7.39 -2.06 -1.58
CA ARG A 35 7.95 -0.84 -0.99
C ARG A 35 6.93 -0.13 -0.08
N MET A 36 5.69 -0.01 -0.54
CA MET A 36 4.61 0.59 0.25
C MET A 36 4.33 -0.20 1.52
N ALA A 37 4.21 -1.52 1.43
CA ALA A 37 3.95 -2.38 2.57
C ALA A 37 5.11 -2.33 3.60
N LYS A 38 6.37 -2.32 3.14
CA LYS A 38 7.54 -2.14 4.02
C LYS A 38 7.55 -0.77 4.72
N ALA A 39 7.13 0.29 4.05
CA ALA A 39 7.01 1.61 4.68
C ALA A 39 5.96 1.60 5.80
N MET A 40 4.82 0.93 5.59
CA MET A 40 3.80 0.75 6.62
C MET A 40 4.27 -0.13 7.79
N GLN A 41 5.04 -1.18 7.51
CA GLN A 41 5.69 -1.98 8.56
C GLN A 41 6.63 -1.10 9.39
N ALA A 42 7.52 -0.34 8.75
CA ALA A 42 8.44 0.56 9.45
C ALA A 42 7.70 1.58 10.33
N GLN A 43 6.61 2.16 9.83
CA GLN A 43 5.75 3.07 10.59
C GLN A 43 5.09 2.38 11.79
N PHE A 44 4.68 1.12 11.66
CA PHE A 44 4.16 0.34 12.78
C PHE A 44 5.25 0.11 13.84
N LEU A 45 6.43 -0.38 13.43
CA LEU A 45 7.55 -0.67 14.32
C LEU A 45 7.98 0.57 15.11
N GLN A 46 8.06 1.72 14.45
CA GLN A 46 8.38 2.99 15.10
C GLN A 46 7.33 3.40 16.14
N ARG A 47 6.03 3.27 15.82
CA ARG A 47 4.94 3.63 16.73
C ARG A 47 4.81 2.67 17.91
N ALA A 48 5.02 1.38 17.68
CA ALA A 48 4.89 0.34 18.68
C ALA A 48 6.15 0.16 19.55
N GLY A 49 7.30 0.74 19.15
CA GLY A 49 8.58 0.49 19.81
C GLY A 49 9.08 -0.95 19.62
N GLU A 50 8.62 -1.62 18.57
CA GLU A 50 8.91 -3.04 18.32
C GLU A 50 10.13 -3.19 17.38
N PRO A 51 11.11 -4.05 17.71
CA PRO A 51 12.21 -4.33 16.81
C PRO A 51 11.76 -5.19 15.62
N SER A 52 12.31 -4.92 14.43
CA SER A 52 12.03 -5.71 13.22
C SER A 52 12.37 -7.19 13.37
N ALA A 53 13.36 -7.53 14.21
CA ALA A 53 13.78 -8.90 14.49
C ALA A 53 12.69 -9.77 15.14
N ARG A 54 11.62 -9.17 15.68
CA ARG A 54 10.45 -9.91 16.20
C ARG A 54 9.44 -10.28 15.12
N PHE A 55 9.71 -9.98 13.86
CA PHE A 55 8.83 -10.32 12.75
C PHE A 55 9.51 -11.31 11.80
N ALA A 56 8.77 -12.33 11.40
CA ALA A 56 9.19 -13.24 10.33
C ALA A 56 9.32 -12.49 8.99
N PRO A 57 10.00 -13.07 7.98
CA PRO A 57 9.96 -12.54 6.62
C PRO A 57 8.52 -12.36 6.12
N ALA A 58 8.32 -11.38 5.24
CA ALA A 58 7.00 -11.07 4.69
C ALA A 58 6.47 -12.23 3.85
N GLU A 59 5.31 -12.76 4.22
CA GLU A 59 4.47 -13.56 3.33
C GLU A 59 3.68 -12.62 2.41
N ARG A 60 3.52 -12.98 1.14
CA ARG A 60 2.83 -12.16 0.15
C ARG A 60 1.74 -12.97 -0.54
N ALA A 61 0.53 -12.45 -0.55
CA ALA A 61 -0.61 -12.98 -1.30
C ALA A 61 -1.08 -11.95 -2.33
N ILE A 62 -1.51 -12.44 -3.49
CA ILE A 62 -2.09 -11.62 -4.57
C ILE A 62 -3.59 -11.87 -4.60
N TRP A 63 -4.35 -10.79 -4.57
CA TRP A 63 -5.81 -10.79 -4.62
C TRP A 63 -6.28 -10.11 -5.92
N ALA A 64 -7.57 -10.26 -6.22
CA ALA A 64 -8.17 -9.63 -7.41
C ALA A 64 -8.08 -8.09 -7.38
N ASP A 65 -8.11 -7.51 -6.18
CA ASP A 65 -8.16 -6.07 -5.93
C ASP A 65 -6.83 -5.48 -5.42
N GLY A 66 -5.88 -6.33 -5.02
CA GLY A 66 -4.61 -5.85 -4.52
C GLY A 66 -3.65 -6.92 -4.04
N TRP A 67 -2.83 -6.52 -3.08
CA TRP A 67 -1.70 -7.25 -2.55
C TRP A 67 -1.85 -7.31 -1.03
N GLU A 68 -1.70 -8.48 -0.44
CA GLU A 68 -1.59 -8.62 1.01
C GLU A 68 -0.17 -9.01 1.39
N PHE A 69 0.34 -8.32 2.40
CA PHE A 69 1.62 -8.59 3.03
C PHE A 69 1.39 -8.94 4.49
N ARG A 70 1.94 -10.08 4.93
CA ARG A 70 1.80 -10.58 6.29
C ARG A 70 3.17 -10.80 6.91
N TRP A 71 3.39 -10.24 8.08
CA TRP A 71 4.54 -10.55 8.92
C TRP A 71 4.06 -11.20 10.21
N ARG A 72 4.46 -12.45 10.45
CA ARG A 72 4.14 -13.13 11.72
C ARG A 72 4.95 -12.52 12.85
N TYR A 73 4.30 -12.26 13.98
CA TYR A 73 4.98 -11.75 15.17
C TYR A 73 5.56 -12.93 15.95
N LEU A 74 6.88 -13.09 15.89
CA LEU A 74 7.60 -14.26 16.39
C LEU A 74 7.31 -14.62 17.85
N PRO A 75 7.10 -13.68 18.79
CA PRO A 75 6.73 -14.02 20.16
C PRO A 75 5.44 -14.85 20.30
N CYS A 76 4.52 -14.74 19.34
CA CYS A 76 3.25 -15.48 19.34
C CYS A 76 2.75 -15.72 17.89
N ALA A 77 3.62 -16.33 17.07
CA ALA A 77 3.48 -16.41 15.61
C ALA A 77 2.24 -17.16 15.10
N ASP A 78 1.61 -17.95 15.95
CA ASP A 78 0.40 -18.73 15.65
C ASP A 78 -0.87 -17.87 15.70
N VAL A 79 -0.85 -16.79 16.49
CA VAL A 79 -2.06 -15.99 16.78
C VAL A 79 -1.93 -14.52 16.38
N ALA A 80 -0.70 -14.00 16.25
CA ALA A 80 -0.47 -12.60 15.93
C ALA A 80 0.28 -12.40 14.62
N SER A 81 -0.28 -11.55 13.76
CA SER A 81 0.44 -11.06 12.60
C SER A 81 0.13 -9.60 12.29
N LEU A 82 1.12 -8.92 11.72
CA LEU A 82 0.90 -7.64 11.06
C LEU A 82 0.48 -7.92 9.62
N ARG A 83 -0.74 -7.54 9.24
CA ARG A 83 -1.22 -7.66 7.85
C ARG A 83 -1.50 -6.29 7.27
N VAL A 84 -1.01 -6.08 6.06
CA VAL A 84 -1.18 -4.85 5.29
C VAL A 84 -1.75 -5.22 3.93
N TRP A 85 -2.77 -4.49 3.49
CA TRP A 85 -3.33 -4.61 2.15
C TRP A 85 -3.06 -3.34 1.35
N ILE A 86 -2.64 -3.50 0.10
CA ILE A 86 -2.34 -2.42 -0.86
C ILE A 86 -3.16 -2.66 -2.13
N SER A 87 -3.90 -1.66 -2.60
CA SER A 87 -4.67 -1.74 -3.84
C SER A 87 -3.78 -1.83 -5.08
N HIS A 88 -4.29 -2.46 -6.16
CA HIS A 88 -3.57 -2.52 -7.44
C HIS A 88 -3.30 -1.16 -8.09
N ASP A 89 -4.01 -0.10 -7.69
CA ASP A 89 -3.77 1.26 -8.17
C ASP A 89 -2.83 2.08 -7.26
N GLY A 90 -2.41 1.51 -6.12
CA GLY A 90 -1.57 2.15 -5.12
C GLY A 90 -2.21 3.33 -4.39
N ARG A 91 -3.51 3.57 -4.57
CA ARG A 91 -4.23 4.69 -3.93
C ARG A 91 -4.68 4.35 -2.51
N GLN A 92 -4.87 3.07 -2.21
CA GLN A 92 -5.32 2.60 -0.91
C GLN A 92 -4.29 1.66 -0.30
N ALA A 93 -3.98 1.92 0.96
CA ALA A 93 -3.05 1.13 1.75
C ALA A 93 -3.55 1.13 3.21
N ARG A 94 -3.76 -0.04 3.80
CA ARG A 94 -4.34 -0.14 5.15
C ARG A 94 -3.80 -1.33 5.94
N TYR A 95 -3.80 -1.20 7.26
CA TYR A 95 -3.60 -2.33 8.17
C TYR A 95 -4.90 -3.16 8.19
N VAL A 96 -4.76 -4.45 7.88
CA VAL A 96 -5.86 -5.44 7.96
C VAL A 96 -5.86 -6.12 9.31
N GLU A 97 -4.67 -6.31 9.90
CA GLU A 97 -4.46 -6.94 11.19
C GLU A 97 -3.26 -6.28 11.84
N LEU A 98 -3.37 -6.00 13.14
CA LEU A 98 -2.25 -5.59 13.98
C LEU A 98 -1.91 -6.76 14.89
N PRO A 99 -0.61 -6.98 15.20
CA PRO A 99 -0.22 -8.09 16.04
C PRO A 99 -0.73 -7.88 17.47
N ASP A 100 -1.47 -8.85 17.98
CA ASP A 100 -1.92 -8.92 19.37
C ASP A 100 -1.73 -10.36 19.89
N CYS A 101 -0.92 -10.52 20.94
CA CYS A 101 -0.70 -11.83 21.56
C CYS A 101 -1.81 -12.22 22.54
N LEU A 102 -2.70 -11.29 22.89
CA LEU A 102 -3.89 -11.60 23.66
C LEU A 102 -4.99 -11.99 22.67
N PRO A 103 -5.67 -13.15 22.85
CA PRO A 103 -6.85 -13.45 22.07
C PRO A 103 -7.95 -12.44 22.47
N GLY A 104 -8.11 -11.37 21.69
CA GLY A 104 -9.20 -10.43 21.88
C GLY A 104 -10.56 -11.12 21.72
N PRO A 105 -11.57 -10.79 22.55
CA PRO A 105 -12.92 -11.27 22.32
C PRO A 105 -13.50 -10.55 21.09
N GLY A 106 -13.52 -11.20 19.93
CA GLY A 106 -14.39 -10.80 18.82
C GLY A 106 -13.68 -10.50 17.50
N ARG A 107 -13.64 -11.51 16.62
CA ARG A 107 -13.93 -11.28 15.20
C ARG A 107 -15.33 -10.68 15.11
N GLY A 108 -15.44 -9.41 14.71
CA GLY A 108 -16.68 -8.80 14.25
C GLY A 108 -17.27 -7.74 15.17
N THR A 109 -16.90 -6.48 14.98
CA THR A 109 -17.77 -5.33 15.27
C THR A 109 -17.99 -4.58 13.95
N PRO A 110 -19.11 -4.83 13.23
CA PRO A 110 -19.57 -3.89 12.22
C PRO A 110 -20.21 -2.72 12.95
N GLY A 111 -19.56 -1.56 12.94
CA GLY A 111 -20.13 -0.38 13.59
C GLY A 111 -19.18 0.80 13.68
N VAL A 112 -19.00 1.51 12.56
CA VAL A 112 -18.80 2.96 12.60
C VAL A 112 -19.62 3.56 11.46
N THR A 113 -20.88 3.85 11.75
CA THR A 113 -21.57 5.01 11.21
C THR A 113 -21.58 6.05 12.34
N ALA A 114 -20.96 7.19 12.08
CA ALA A 114 -21.28 8.47 12.69
C ALA A 114 -21.10 9.52 11.59
#